data_AF-A0ABD4TUK8-F1
#
_entry.id   AF-A0ABD4TUK8-F1
#
_cell.length_a   1.000
_cell.length_b   1.000
_cell.length_c   1.000
_cell.angle_alpha   90.00
_cell.angle_beta   90.00
_cell.angle_gamma   90.00
#
_symmetry.space_group_name_H-M   'P 1'
#
loop_
_entity.id
_entity.type
_entity.pdbx_description
1 polymer ?
#
loop_
_entity_poly.entity_id
_entity_poly.type
_entity_poly.pdbx_seq_one_letter_code
_entity_poly.pdbx_strand_id
1 'polypeptide(L)' 'MQLKLQRTNDAELLERKRDLMARLKKELGGRQFTPGWLRFLADSGSFTLQERAIYDKLYRVTTLL' A
#
# COMPACT_ATOMS: atom_id res chain seq x y z
N MET A 1 -0.18 26.04 -15.08
CA MET A 1 -0.16 26.36 -13.64
C MET A 1 0.57 25.22 -12.92
N GLN A 2 1.78 25.46 -12.42
CA GLN A 2 2.56 24.46 -11.69
C GLN A 2 1.95 24.30 -10.29
N LEU A 3 1.34 23.15 -10.02
CA LEU A 3 0.79 22.79 -8.72
C LEU A 3 1.91 22.65 -7.69
N LYS A 4 2.28 23.76 -7.06
CA LYS A 4 3.13 23.81 -5.87
C LYS A 4 2.33 23.31 -4.66
N LEU A 5 2.10 22.00 -4.58
CA LEU A 5 1.43 21.31 -3.46
C LEU A 5 2.06 19.91 -3.26
N GLN A 6 3.39 19.81 -3.17
CA GLN A 6 4.09 18.51 -3.27
C GLN A 6 5.19 18.28 -2.21
N ARG A 7 5.05 18.80 -0.99
CA ARG A 7 5.98 18.41 0.09
C ARG A 7 5.30 17.96 1.38
N THR A 8 4.17 18.55 1.72
CA THR A 8 3.41 18.12 2.90
C THR A 8 2.58 16.87 2.60
N ASN A 9 1.96 16.79 1.42
CA ASN A 9 1.10 15.67 1.04
C ASN A 9 1.91 14.39 0.76
N ASP A 10 3.07 14.48 0.11
CA ASP A 10 3.92 13.32 -0.16
C ASP A 10 4.46 12.67 1.12
N ALA A 11 4.79 13.48 2.14
CA ALA A 11 5.20 12.97 3.44
C ALA A 11 4.05 12.24 4.15
N GLU A 12 2.84 12.83 4.18
CA GLU A 12 1.64 12.18 4.71
C GLU A 12 1.26 10.91 3.92
N LEU A 13 1.40 10.93 2.59
CA LEU A 13 1.14 9.78 1.72
C LEU A 13 2.17 8.68 1.96
N LEU A 14 3.44 9.01 2.18
CA LEU A 14 4.49 8.06 2.54
C LEU A 14 4.25 7.46 3.93
N GLU A 15 3.83 8.25 4.91
CA GLU A 15 3.45 7.76 6.23
C GLU A 15 2.23 6.84 6.15
N ARG A 16 1.17 7.24 5.43
CA ARG A 16 0.01 6.38 5.16
C ARG A 16 0.39 5.09 4.44
N LYS A 17 1.28 5.17 3.45
CA LYS A 17 1.78 3.99 2.74
C LYS A 17 2.51 3.06 3.71
N ARG A 18 3.36 3.59 4.59
CA ARG A 18 4.06 2.81 5.62
C ARG A 18 3.10 2.17 6.62
N ASP A 19 2.11 2.91 7.11
CA ASP A 19 1.08 2.37 8.01
C ASP A 19 0.27 1.25 7.34
N LEU A 20 -0.17 1.47 6.10
CA LEU A 20 -0.89 0.46 5.32
C LEU A 20 -0.02 -0.78 5.07
N MET A 21 1.28 -0.60 4.76
CA MET A 21 2.23 -1.71 4.63
C MET A 21 2.42 -2.46 5.95
N ALA A 22 2.48 -1.75 7.08
CA ALA A 22 2.63 -2.36 8.40
C ALA A 22 1.37 -3.15 8.80
N ARG A 23 0.17 -2.62 8.54
CA ARG A 23 -1.10 -3.31 8.74
C ARG A 23 -1.21 -4.55 7.86
N LEU A 24 -0.87 -4.43 6.58
CA LEU A 24 -0.83 -5.55 5.65
C LEU A 24 0.17 -6.61 6.11
N LYS A 25 1.37 -6.21 6.55
CA LYS A 25 2.37 -7.13 7.08
C LYS A 25 1.89 -7.86 8.34
N LYS A 26 1.14 -7.18 9.21
CA LYS A 26 0.54 -7.77 10.41
C LYS A 26 -0.51 -8.82 10.05
N GLU A 27 -1.39 -8.50 9.11
CA GLU A 27 -2.44 -9.39 8.61
C GLU A 27 -1.85 -10.65 7.96
N LEU A 28 -0.82 -10.50 7.12
CA LEU A 28 -0.18 -11.63 6.46
C LEU A 28 0.89 -12.36 7.30
N GLY A 29 0.93 -12.13 8.61
CA GLY A 29 1.76 -12.91 9.53
C GLY A 29 3.26 -12.62 9.45
N GLY A 30 3.66 -11.37 9.18
CA GLY A 30 5.04 -10.91 9.39
C GLY A 30 6.05 -11.33 8.33
N ARG A 31 5.64 -12.01 7.25
CA ARG A 31 6.55 -12.31 6.13
C ARG A 31 7.11 -11.02 5.53
N GLN A 32 8.30 -11.10 4.95
CA GLN A 32 8.92 -9.96 4.28
C GLN A 32 8.26 -9.85 2.88
N PHE A 33 7.27 -8.97 2.75
CA PHE A 33 6.57 -8.77 1.49
C PHE A 33 7.39 -7.87 0.57
N THR A 34 7.82 -8.42 -0.56
CA THR A 34 8.26 -7.58 -1.67
C THR A 34 7.02 -7.10 -2.44
N PRO A 35 7.07 -5.91 -3.08
CA PRO A 35 5.96 -5.43 -3.89
C PRO A 35 5.56 -6.41 -5.01
N GLY A 36 6.52 -7.17 -5.54
CA GLY A 36 6.24 -8.26 -6.50
C GLY A 36 5.44 -9.40 -5.89
N TRP A 37 5.69 -9.76 -4.63
CA TRP A 37 4.92 -10.80 -3.95
C TRP A 37 3.50 -10.34 -3.60
N LEU A 38 3.30 -9.07 -3.24
CA LEU A 38 1.96 -8.51 -3.05
C LEU A 38 1.15 -8.51 -4.35
N ARG A 39 1.79 -8.17 -5.47
CA ARG A 39 1.17 -8.25 -6.79
C ARG A 39 0.81 -9.70 -7.14
N PHE A 40 1.69 -10.65 -6.84
CA PHE A 40 1.43 -12.07 -7.03
C PHE A 40 0.23 -12.57 -6.20
N LEU A 41 0.13 -12.16 -4.93
CA LEU A 41 -1.01 -12.51 -4.07
C LEU A 41 -2.33 -11.88 -4.54
N ALA A 42 -2.27 -10.65 -5.07
CA ALA A 42 -3.43 -10.01 -5.71
C ALA A 42 -3.86 -10.77 -6.97
N ASP A 43 -2.91 -11.15 -7.82
CA ASP A 43 -3.18 -11.83 -9.08
C ASP A 43 -3.69 -13.26 -8.86
N SER A 44 -3.10 -13.97 -7.90
CA SER A 44 -3.45 -15.34 -7.52
C SER A 44 -4.75 -15.45 -6.71
N GLY A 45 -5.40 -14.32 -6.39
CA GLY A 45 -6.60 -14.31 -5.54
C GLY A 45 -6.37 -14.82 -4.12
N SER A 46 -5.11 -14.86 -3.66
CA SER A 46 -4.73 -15.43 -2.36
C SER A 46 -4.92 -14.47 -1.18
N PHE A 47 -5.41 -13.26 -1.43
CA PHE A 47 -5.79 -12.31 -0.39
C PHE A 47 -7.17 -12.61 0.16
N THR A 48 -7.33 -12.53 1.49
CA THR A 48 -8.65 -12.38 2.09
C THR A 48 -9.25 -11.02 1.74
N LEU A 49 -10.56 -10.86 1.99
CA LEU A 49 -11.29 -9.61 1.75
C LEU A 49 -10.66 -8.40 2.48
N GLN A 50 -10.14 -8.59 3.69
CA GLN A 50 -9.46 -7.53 4.45
C GLN A 50 -8.10 -7.16 3.82
N GLU A 51 -7.29 -8.15 3.47
CA GLU A 51 -5.98 -7.92 2.82
C GLU A 51 -6.14 -7.23 1.46
N ARG A 52 -7.13 -7.63 0.67
CA ARG A 52 -7.45 -7.02 -0.63
C ARG A 52 -7.82 -5.54 -0.47
N ALA A 53 -8.63 -5.20 0.53
CA ALA A 53 -9.03 -3.83 0.80
C ALA A 53 -7.85 -2.94 1.24
N ILE A 54 -6.90 -3.49 2.02
CA ILE A 54 -5.68 -2.79 2.43
C ILE A 54 -4.76 -2.61 1.22
N TYR A 55 -4.61 -3.65 0.39
CA TYR A 55 -3.81 -3.59 -0.84
C TYR A 55 -4.36 -2.56 -1.83
N ASP A 56 -5.68 -2.49 -2.04
CA ASP A 56 -6.30 -1.50 -2.96
C ASP A 56 -6.06 -0.06 -2.48
N LYS A 57 -6.20 0.19 -1.17
CA LYS A 57 -5.87 1.49 -0.56
C LYS A 57 -4.40 1.82 -0.73
N LEU A 58 -3.50 0.86 -0.52
CA LEU A 58 -2.07 1.04 -0.69
C LEU A 58 -1.71 1.33 -2.15
N TYR A 59 -2.38 0.66 -3.10
CA TYR A 59 -2.21 0.91 -4.52
C TYR A 59 -2.63 2.33 -4.88
N ARG A 60 -3.82 2.78 -4.45
CA ARG A 60 -4.30 4.16 -4.65
C ARG A 60 -3.34 5.21 -4.09
N VAL A 61 -2.84 5.02 -2.87
CA VAL A 61 -1.84 5.91 -2.27
C VAL A 61 -0.54 5.92 -3.07
N THR A 62 -0.14 4.77 -3.62
CA THR A 62 1.06 4.66 -4.46
C THR A 62 0.86 5.26 -5.85
N THR A 63 -0.38 5.31 -6.38
CA THR A 63 -0.69 5.99 -7.66
C THR A 63 -0.77 7.50 -7.51
N LEU A 64 -1.03 7.99 -6.30
CA LEU A 64 -1.10 9.41 -5.96
C LEU A 64 0.27 10.01 -5.58
N LEU A 65 1.27 9.16 -5.36
CA LEU A 65 2.69 9.46 -5.14
C LEU A 65 3.43 9.37 -6.47
#